data_AF-A0A2N6DCS5-F1
#
_entry.id   AF-A0A2N6DCS5-F1
#
_cell.length_a   1.000
_cell.length_b   1.000
_cell.length_c   1.000
_cell.angle_alpha   90.00
_cell.angle_beta   90.00
_cell.angle_gamma   90.00
#
_symmetry.space_group_name_H-M   'P 1'
#
loop_
_entity.id
_entity.type
_entity.pdbx_description
1 polymer ?
#
loop_
_entity_poly.entity_id
_entity_poly.type
_entity_poly.pdbx_seq_one_letter_code
_entity_poly.pdbx_strand_id
1 'polypeptide(L)'
;MLVEFRVKNFRSIMEEQVLSLVASKDKELTNNVTHIKKFDLLKSAVIYGANSSGKSNIIKALDFMRFMLVSPLLGNQDDDFIPVDVFALSTTTEKEPAMFELTFFVNEIRYRYGFEVNTDEIVSEWLFYVPNKQEIQLFLRDKETFIIHNVLKKEGKGLTDKTRDNVLFLSILHQFNSKLTEEVYNYFKKLKIVQGDIKHYLGNLSRQMNHGKNNEIINNLLKKIDLQIECLRCEEEKLDIDNVPPELRTFIEKHETDFTGWSYNTTHNKYNEQGDVIGTVDFDLDLNESDGTKQFICLIGPFMDTISNEGVLIVDELENSLHPLLVEFIIKLFSLDKKIQLIFTTHNTKLLSSKLFRRDQIWFTEKNQQGATSLQSLYDFSVRKDASYEKDYLAGKYGAIPYLEDISESFNG
;
A
#
# COMPACT_ATOMS: atom_id res chain seq x y z
N MET A 1 13.34 -0.42 -0.35
CA MET A 1 12.63 0.67 -1.07
C MET A 1 12.17 0.18 -2.43
N LEU A 2 10.94 0.53 -2.81
CA LEU A 2 10.34 0.26 -4.12
C LEU A 2 11.00 1.15 -5.19
N VAL A 3 11.29 0.57 -6.35
CA VAL A 3 11.89 1.26 -7.51
C VAL A 3 10.88 1.39 -8.64
N GLU A 4 10.22 0.30 -8.99
CA GLU A 4 9.27 0.27 -10.10
C GLU A 4 8.28 -0.87 -9.89
N PHE A 5 7.02 -0.63 -10.20
CA PHE A 5 5.97 -1.65 -10.24
C PHE A 5 5.36 -1.70 -11.64
N ARG A 6 5.19 -2.91 -12.18
CA ARG A 6 4.56 -3.20 -13.47
C ARG A 6 3.37 -4.12 -13.25
N VAL A 7 2.29 -3.83 -13.97
CA VAL A 7 1.08 -4.64 -13.98
C VAL A 7 0.46 -4.65 -15.36
N LYS A 8 0.00 -5.82 -15.82
CA LYS A 8 -0.77 -5.99 -17.06
C LYS A 8 -1.95 -6.93 -16.81
N ASN A 9 -3.04 -6.72 -17.55
CA ASN A 9 -4.22 -7.59 -17.57
C ASN A 9 -4.80 -7.89 -16.18
N PHE A 10 -5.07 -6.85 -15.40
CA PHE A 10 -5.63 -6.95 -14.06
C PHE A 10 -6.73 -5.91 -13.82
N ARG A 11 -7.95 -6.35 -13.55
CA ARG A 11 -9.15 -5.52 -13.29
C ARG A 11 -9.41 -4.51 -14.40
N SER A 12 -9.20 -3.22 -14.17
CA SER A 12 -9.35 -2.20 -15.21
C SER A 12 -8.08 -1.98 -16.03
N ILE A 13 -6.98 -2.67 -15.74
CA ILE A 13 -5.70 -2.51 -16.41
C ILE A 13 -5.63 -3.57 -17.51
N MET A 14 -5.69 -3.13 -18.77
CA MET A 14 -5.59 -4.02 -19.94
C MET A 14 -4.12 -4.18 -20.35
N GLU A 15 -3.50 -3.07 -20.78
CA GLU A 15 -2.10 -3.00 -21.18
C GLU A 15 -1.16 -2.76 -20.00
N GLU A 16 0.13 -3.03 -20.20
CA GLU A 16 1.14 -2.81 -19.16
C GLU A 16 1.15 -1.36 -18.68
N GLN A 17 0.99 -1.18 -17.37
CA GLN A 17 1.17 0.10 -16.69
C GLN A 17 2.40 0.03 -15.79
N VAL A 18 3.14 1.14 -15.73
CA VAL A 18 4.41 1.23 -14.98
C VAL A 18 4.34 2.39 -14.01
N LEU A 19 4.41 2.09 -12.71
CA LEU A 19 4.62 3.09 -11.65
C LEU A 19 6.10 3.11 -11.29
N SER A 20 6.82 4.15 -11.72
CA SER A 20 8.26 4.30 -11.45
C SER A 20 8.52 5.29 -10.32
N LEU A 21 9.39 4.92 -9.39
CA LEU A 21 9.92 5.81 -8.34
C LEU A 21 11.37 6.19 -8.61
N VAL A 22 11.86 6.04 -9.84
CA VAL A 22 13.18 6.55 -10.24
C VAL A 22 13.08 8.07 -10.41
N ALA A 23 13.92 8.81 -9.67
CA ALA A 23 13.92 10.25 -9.75
C ALA A 23 14.46 10.71 -11.11
N SER A 24 13.77 11.67 -11.73
CA SER A 24 14.25 12.36 -12.92
C SER A 24 15.41 13.32 -12.57
N LYS A 25 16.03 13.89 -13.61
CA LYS A 25 17.09 14.90 -13.46
C LYS A 25 16.62 16.25 -12.92
N ASP A 26 15.35 16.39 -12.56
CA ASP A 26 14.82 17.58 -11.91
C ASP A 26 15.58 17.84 -10.59
N LYS A 27 15.82 19.10 -10.27
CA LYS A 27 16.59 19.56 -9.10
C LYS A 27 15.71 20.23 -8.04
N GLU A 28 14.40 20.32 -8.27
CA GLU A 28 13.44 20.83 -7.28
C GLU A 28 13.19 19.79 -6.18
N LEU A 29 12.87 20.26 -4.97
CA LEU A 29 12.51 19.43 -3.82
C LEU A 29 13.46 18.24 -3.59
N THR A 30 14.77 18.49 -3.50
CA THR A 30 15.78 17.43 -3.32
C THR A 30 15.58 16.57 -2.08
N ASN A 31 14.87 17.08 -1.06
CA ASN A 31 14.50 16.29 0.13
C ASN A 31 13.52 15.16 -0.18
N ASN A 32 12.79 15.22 -1.30
CA ASN A 32 11.89 14.16 -1.77
C ASN A 32 12.62 13.02 -2.48
N VAL A 33 13.94 13.12 -2.60
CA VAL A 33 14.80 12.13 -3.24
C VAL A 33 15.71 11.49 -2.20
N THR A 34 15.95 10.19 -2.34
CA THR A 34 16.97 9.45 -1.60
C THR A 34 17.96 8.83 -2.56
N HIS A 35 19.16 8.55 -2.07
CA HIS A 35 20.25 8.00 -2.87
C HIS A 35 20.58 6.59 -2.39
N ILE A 36 20.46 5.59 -3.27
CA ILE A 36 20.90 4.21 -3.02
C ILE A 36 21.91 3.82 -4.09
N LYS A 37 23.17 3.66 -3.69
CA LYS A 37 24.30 3.43 -4.61
C LYS A 37 24.37 4.50 -5.71
N LYS A 38 23.96 4.14 -6.93
CA LYS A 38 23.97 5.01 -8.12
C LYS A 38 22.56 5.41 -8.59
N PHE A 39 21.54 5.11 -7.79
CA PHE A 39 20.14 5.37 -8.11
C PHE A 39 19.60 6.45 -7.19
N ASP A 40 18.91 7.40 -7.82
CA ASP A 40 18.13 8.42 -7.14
C ASP A 40 16.68 7.94 -7.15
N LEU A 41 16.08 7.77 -5.97
CA LEU A 41 14.73 7.27 -5.80
C LEU A 41 13.83 8.29 -5.13
N LEU A 42 12.58 8.36 -5.59
CA LEU A 42 11.54 9.18 -5.00
C LEU A 42 11.08 8.56 -3.69
N LYS A 43 10.87 9.42 -2.68
CA LYS A 43 10.34 9.04 -1.36
C LYS A 43 8.81 8.96 -1.35
N SER A 44 8.16 9.53 -2.37
CA SER A 44 6.72 9.38 -2.51
C SER A 44 6.26 9.42 -3.96
N ALA A 45 5.13 8.78 -4.21
CA ALA A 45 4.36 8.88 -5.44
C ALA A 45 2.89 9.08 -5.09
N VAL A 46 2.25 10.04 -5.76
CA VAL A 46 0.83 10.35 -5.58
C VAL A 46 0.10 10.11 -6.90
N ILE A 47 -1.01 9.39 -6.83
CA ILE A 47 -1.81 9.01 -7.99
C ILE A 47 -3.16 9.76 -7.93
N TYR A 48 -3.38 10.63 -8.91
CA TYR A 48 -4.61 11.40 -9.11
C TYR A 48 -5.49 10.78 -10.19
N GLY A 49 -6.75 11.18 -10.20
CA GLY A 49 -7.70 10.88 -11.26
C GLY A 49 -9.13 10.85 -10.78
N ALA A 50 -10.06 10.94 -11.72
CA ALA A 50 -11.50 10.92 -11.47
C ALA A 50 -11.96 9.67 -10.71
N ASN A 51 -13.20 9.70 -10.21
CA ASN A 51 -13.85 8.49 -9.70
C ASN A 51 -13.85 7.44 -10.80
N SER A 52 -13.62 6.17 -10.43
CA SER A 52 -13.58 5.04 -11.36
C SER A 52 -12.47 5.07 -12.41
N SER A 53 -11.46 5.95 -12.30
CA SER A 53 -10.33 6.03 -13.25
C SER A 53 -9.33 4.86 -13.18
N GLY A 54 -9.31 4.13 -12.06
CA GLY A 54 -8.42 2.98 -11.85
C GLY A 54 -7.32 3.15 -10.79
N LYS A 55 -7.26 4.29 -10.09
CA LYS A 55 -6.33 4.51 -8.96
C LYS A 55 -6.26 3.33 -7.99
N SER A 56 -7.39 2.95 -7.42
CA SER A 56 -7.48 1.82 -6.49
C SER A 56 -7.05 0.50 -7.12
N ASN A 57 -7.22 0.32 -8.44
CA ASN A 57 -6.79 -0.93 -9.10
C ASN A 57 -5.27 -1.04 -9.21
N ILE A 58 -4.52 0.07 -9.25
CA ILE A 58 -3.05 0.06 -9.12
C ILE A 58 -2.64 -0.44 -7.72
N ILE A 59 -3.30 0.07 -6.68
CA ILE A 59 -3.03 -0.34 -5.29
C ILE A 59 -3.42 -1.81 -5.06
N LYS A 60 -4.57 -2.24 -5.59
CA LYS A 60 -5.03 -3.62 -5.52
C LYS A 60 -4.13 -4.59 -6.27
N ALA A 61 -3.47 -4.15 -7.34
CA ALA A 61 -2.50 -4.98 -8.04
C ALA A 61 -1.25 -5.23 -7.19
N LEU A 62 -0.74 -4.19 -6.51
CA LEU A 62 0.35 -4.31 -5.54
C LEU A 62 -0.03 -5.21 -4.37
N ASP A 63 -1.26 -5.08 -3.86
CA ASP A 63 -1.74 -5.90 -2.75
C ASP A 63 -1.97 -7.35 -3.15
N PHE A 64 -2.49 -7.61 -4.35
CA PHE A 64 -2.59 -8.95 -4.91
C PHE A 64 -1.21 -9.61 -5.04
N MET A 65 -0.23 -8.90 -5.59
CA MET A 65 1.15 -9.40 -5.68
C MET A 65 1.74 -9.74 -4.29
N ARG A 66 1.51 -8.88 -3.30
CA ARG A 66 1.93 -9.11 -1.91
C ARG A 66 1.19 -10.30 -1.29
N PHE A 67 -0.12 -10.39 -1.50
CA PHE A 67 -0.99 -11.44 -0.97
C PHE A 67 -0.55 -12.82 -1.47
N MET A 68 -0.30 -12.97 -2.77
CA MET A 68 0.16 -14.23 -3.37
C MET A 68 1.45 -14.75 -2.73
N LEU A 69 2.33 -13.85 -2.26
CA LEU A 69 3.57 -14.22 -1.59
C LEU A 69 3.40 -14.50 -0.10
N VAL A 70 2.70 -13.63 0.63
CA VAL A 70 2.67 -13.63 2.11
C VAL A 70 1.56 -14.54 2.66
N SER A 71 0.58 -14.90 1.85
CA SER A 71 -0.55 -15.76 2.23
C SER A 71 -0.67 -17.03 1.38
N PRO A 72 0.41 -17.82 1.18
CA PRO A 72 0.41 -18.96 0.27
C PRO A 72 -0.46 -20.15 0.75
N LEU A 73 -0.92 -20.13 2.01
CA LEU A 73 -1.63 -21.24 2.67
C LEU A 73 -3.13 -21.32 2.37
N LEU A 74 -3.68 -20.38 1.60
CA LEU A 74 -5.07 -20.46 1.14
C LEU A 74 -5.28 -21.45 -0.02
N GLY A 75 -4.22 -22.12 -0.48
CA GLY A 75 -4.30 -23.20 -1.47
C GLY A 75 -4.24 -24.60 -0.85
N ASN A 76 -4.50 -24.80 0.44
CA ASN A 76 -4.33 -26.12 1.08
C ASN A 76 -5.39 -27.16 0.69
N GLN A 77 -6.31 -26.85 -0.25
CA GLN A 77 -7.18 -27.83 -0.87
C GLN A 77 -6.82 -28.00 -2.35
N ASP A 78 -6.91 -29.23 -2.87
CA ASP A 78 -6.50 -29.60 -4.23
C ASP A 78 -7.35 -28.93 -5.34
N ASP A 79 -8.38 -28.15 -4.98
CA ASP A 79 -9.33 -27.46 -5.87
C ASP A 79 -9.31 -25.91 -5.75
N ASP A 80 -8.32 -25.32 -5.06
CA ASP A 80 -8.29 -23.87 -4.83
C ASP A 80 -7.80 -23.10 -6.07
N PHE A 81 -8.73 -22.35 -6.70
CA PHE A 81 -8.45 -21.37 -7.75
C PHE A 81 -7.65 -20.18 -7.22
N ILE A 82 -6.80 -19.61 -8.08
CA ILE A 82 -6.13 -18.34 -7.79
C ILE A 82 -7.13 -17.20 -8.01
N PRO A 83 -7.39 -16.33 -7.01
CA PRO A 83 -8.39 -15.28 -7.09
C PRO A 83 -7.86 -14.05 -7.87
N VAL A 84 -7.38 -14.27 -9.09
CA VAL A 84 -6.92 -13.21 -9.98
C VAL A 84 -8.08 -12.66 -10.80
N ASP A 85 -8.28 -11.35 -10.74
CA ASP A 85 -9.26 -10.63 -11.56
C ASP A 85 -8.58 -10.07 -12.81
N VAL A 86 -8.67 -10.74 -13.95
CA VAL A 86 -8.12 -10.25 -15.24
C VAL A 86 -8.96 -9.12 -15.84
N PHE A 87 -8.48 -8.47 -16.91
CA PHE A 87 -9.26 -7.47 -17.63
C PHE A 87 -10.40 -8.12 -18.42
N ALA A 88 -11.62 -8.04 -17.87
CA ALA A 88 -12.79 -8.75 -18.37
C ALA A 88 -13.49 -8.09 -19.59
N LEU A 89 -13.13 -6.87 -19.98
CA LEU A 89 -13.79 -6.16 -21.09
C LEU A 89 -13.16 -6.46 -22.47
N SER A 90 -12.33 -7.50 -22.57
CA SER A 90 -11.76 -7.94 -23.86
C SER A 90 -11.69 -9.47 -23.94
N THR A 91 -12.19 -10.02 -25.04
CA THR A 91 -12.22 -11.46 -25.34
C THR A 91 -10.85 -12.09 -25.54
N THR A 92 -9.82 -11.26 -25.73
CA THR A 92 -8.43 -11.70 -25.88
C THR A 92 -7.79 -11.79 -24.50
N THR A 93 -7.82 -10.69 -23.75
CA THR A 93 -7.17 -10.58 -22.43
C THR A 93 -7.82 -11.44 -21.36
N GLU A 94 -9.11 -11.78 -21.46
CA GLU A 94 -9.78 -12.72 -20.54
C GLU A 94 -9.12 -14.11 -20.52
N LYS A 95 -8.36 -14.46 -21.57
CA LYS A 95 -7.65 -15.75 -21.72
C LYS A 95 -6.14 -15.63 -21.52
N GLU A 96 -5.63 -14.41 -21.43
CA GLU A 96 -4.22 -14.14 -21.16
C GLU A 96 -3.97 -14.11 -19.65
N PRO A 97 -2.76 -14.46 -19.18
CA PRO A 97 -2.43 -14.30 -17.78
C PRO A 97 -2.34 -12.82 -17.39
N ALA A 98 -2.57 -12.54 -16.11
CA ALA A 98 -2.19 -11.28 -15.49
C ALA A 98 -0.69 -11.30 -15.18
N MET A 99 -0.01 -10.15 -15.34
CA MET A 99 1.43 -10.03 -15.08
C MET A 99 1.68 -9.00 -13.98
N PHE A 100 2.57 -9.35 -13.05
CA PHE A 100 3.00 -8.48 -11.96
C PHE A 100 4.51 -8.53 -11.85
N GLU A 101 5.17 -7.36 -11.79
CA GLU A 101 6.61 -7.27 -11.55
C GLU A 101 6.92 -6.11 -10.60
N LEU A 102 7.81 -6.36 -9.64
CA LEU A 102 8.32 -5.35 -8.72
C LEU A 102 9.84 -5.34 -8.75
N THR A 103 10.40 -4.16 -9.00
CA THR A 103 11.82 -3.87 -8.77
C THR A 103 11.97 -3.11 -7.46
N PHE A 104 12.88 -3.56 -6.59
CA PHE A 104 13.06 -2.98 -5.27
C PHE A 104 14.48 -3.20 -4.73
N PHE A 105 14.84 -2.45 -3.70
CA PHE A 105 16.08 -2.59 -2.94
C PHE A 105 15.84 -3.21 -1.57
N VAL A 106 16.66 -4.21 -1.22
CA VAL A 106 16.85 -4.75 0.13
C VAL A 106 18.35 -4.76 0.41
N ASN A 107 18.79 -4.19 1.54
CA ASN A 107 20.22 -4.14 1.91
C ASN A 107 21.13 -3.62 0.77
N GLU A 108 20.67 -2.59 0.06
CA GLU A 108 21.30 -2.02 -1.14
C GLU A 108 21.48 -2.97 -2.35
N ILE A 109 20.92 -4.17 -2.30
CA ILE A 109 20.86 -5.11 -3.43
C ILE A 109 19.55 -4.87 -4.16
N ARG A 110 19.64 -4.68 -5.49
CA ARG A 110 18.46 -4.53 -6.34
C ARG A 110 17.92 -5.91 -6.69
N TYR A 111 16.64 -6.11 -6.47
CA TYR A 111 15.90 -7.30 -6.87
C TYR A 111 14.85 -6.91 -7.90
N ARG A 112 14.54 -7.84 -8.81
CA ARG A 112 13.42 -7.77 -9.74
C ARG A 112 12.69 -9.10 -9.66
N TYR A 113 11.49 -9.07 -9.12
CA TYR A 113 10.65 -10.26 -8.91
C TYR A 113 9.34 -10.07 -9.63
N GLY A 114 8.87 -11.10 -10.32
CA GLY A 114 7.58 -11.06 -11.00
C GLY A 114 7.06 -12.43 -11.39
N PHE A 115 5.79 -12.45 -11.78
CA PHE A 115 5.11 -13.65 -12.22
C PHE A 115 3.95 -13.32 -13.16
N GLU A 116 3.56 -14.32 -13.94
CA GLU A 116 2.34 -14.37 -14.73
C GLU A 116 1.42 -15.45 -14.18
N VAL A 117 0.12 -15.15 -14.09
CA VAL A 117 -0.84 -16.00 -13.41
C VAL A 117 -2.22 -15.95 -14.07
N ASN A 118 -2.91 -17.09 -14.11
CA ASN A 118 -4.33 -17.18 -14.44
C ASN A 118 -5.08 -17.79 -13.23
N THR A 119 -6.36 -18.13 -13.39
CA THR A 119 -7.17 -18.67 -12.29
C THR A 119 -6.74 -20.06 -11.82
N ASP A 120 -5.95 -20.76 -12.62
CA ASP A 120 -5.64 -22.18 -12.43
C ASP A 120 -4.16 -22.40 -12.04
N GLU A 121 -3.24 -21.64 -12.62
CA GLU A 121 -1.79 -21.86 -12.50
C GLU A 121 -0.95 -20.57 -12.54
N ILE A 122 0.25 -20.66 -11.95
CA ILE A 122 1.37 -19.75 -12.19
C ILE A 122 2.01 -20.13 -13.54
N VAL A 123 1.77 -19.31 -14.56
CA VAL A 123 2.26 -19.53 -15.92
C VAL A 123 3.78 -19.35 -15.98
N SER A 124 4.29 -18.27 -15.37
CA SER A 124 5.72 -18.00 -15.30
C SER A 124 6.08 -17.26 -14.02
N GLU A 125 7.31 -17.40 -13.53
CA GLU A 125 7.79 -16.71 -12.33
C GLU A 125 9.30 -16.51 -12.40
N TRP A 126 9.79 -15.35 -11.98
CA TRP A 126 11.21 -15.03 -12.04
C TRP A 126 11.68 -14.23 -10.85
N LEU A 127 12.93 -14.47 -10.47
CA LEU A 127 13.66 -13.64 -9.53
C LEU A 127 15.05 -13.33 -10.07
N PHE A 128 15.34 -12.04 -10.20
CA PHE A 128 16.66 -11.54 -10.51
C PHE A 128 17.19 -10.70 -9.35
N TYR A 129 18.50 -10.66 -9.21
CA TYR A 129 19.17 -9.74 -8.28
C TYR A 129 20.47 -9.19 -8.85
N VAL A 130 20.90 -8.04 -8.33
CA VAL A 130 22.12 -7.35 -8.72
C VAL A 130 22.98 -7.12 -7.47
N PRO A 131 23.75 -8.14 -7.03
CA PRO A 131 24.61 -7.98 -5.86
C PRO A 131 25.72 -6.96 -6.13
N ASN A 132 26.22 -6.94 -7.37
CA ASN A 132 27.31 -6.08 -7.82
C ASN A 132 26.87 -5.21 -9.01
N LYS A 133 27.39 -5.48 -10.21
CA LYS A 133 27.04 -4.77 -11.46
C LYS A 133 26.24 -5.63 -12.44
N GLN A 134 26.37 -6.94 -12.35
CA GLN A 134 25.71 -7.89 -13.23
C GLN A 134 24.40 -8.35 -12.60
N GLU A 135 23.35 -8.39 -13.42
CA GLU A 135 22.08 -9.01 -13.06
C GLU A 135 22.23 -10.53 -13.17
N ILE A 136 21.87 -11.22 -12.10
CA ILE A 136 21.91 -12.67 -12.01
C ILE A 136 20.46 -13.13 -11.87
N GLN A 137 20.04 -14.00 -12.78
CA GLN A 137 18.82 -14.77 -12.65
C GLN A 137 19.02 -15.77 -11.52
N LEU A 138 18.25 -15.66 -10.44
CA LEU A 138 18.30 -16.59 -9.32
C LEU A 138 17.46 -17.84 -9.61
N PHE A 139 16.26 -17.62 -10.14
CA PHE A 139 15.49 -18.68 -10.77
C PHE A 139 14.58 -18.13 -11.88
N LEU A 140 14.16 -19.03 -12.75
CA LEU A 140 13.05 -18.85 -13.69
C LEU A 140 12.18 -20.10 -13.65
N ARG A 141 10.88 -19.91 -13.61
CA ARG A 141 9.85 -20.93 -13.78
C ARG A 141 9.07 -20.60 -15.05
N ASP A 142 8.87 -21.62 -15.88
CA ASP A 142 7.96 -21.61 -17.02
C ASP A 142 7.10 -22.87 -16.90
N LYS A 143 5.90 -22.72 -16.35
CA LYS A 143 5.02 -23.80 -15.89
C LYS A 143 5.77 -24.83 -15.00
N GLU A 144 5.96 -26.05 -15.50
CA GLU A 144 6.65 -27.15 -14.84
C GLU A 144 8.19 -27.08 -14.97
N THR A 145 8.71 -26.20 -15.83
CA THR A 145 10.15 -26.09 -16.09
C THR A 145 10.81 -25.07 -15.17
N PHE A 146 11.85 -25.50 -14.45
CA PHE A 146 12.59 -24.64 -13.52
C PHE A 146 14.07 -24.54 -13.91
N ILE A 147 14.56 -23.31 -14.01
CA ILE A 147 15.98 -22.99 -14.13
C ILE A 147 16.42 -22.35 -12.81
N ILE A 148 17.20 -23.07 -12.01
CA ILE A 148 17.69 -22.59 -10.71
C ILE A 148 19.18 -22.30 -10.82
N HIS A 149 19.57 -21.09 -10.45
CA HIS A 149 20.97 -20.68 -10.43
C HIS A 149 21.77 -21.40 -9.33
N ASN A 150 23.06 -21.57 -9.55
CA ASN A 150 23.96 -22.27 -8.61
C ASN A 150 23.93 -21.68 -7.19
N VAL A 151 23.63 -20.39 -7.04
CA VAL A 151 23.46 -19.72 -5.73
C VAL A 151 22.33 -20.33 -4.92
N LEU A 152 21.21 -20.68 -5.56
CA LEU A 152 20.04 -21.30 -4.91
C LEU A 152 20.03 -22.83 -5.03
N LYS A 153 21.00 -23.46 -5.70
CA LYS A 153 20.93 -24.88 -6.06
C LYS A 153 20.87 -25.84 -4.86
N LYS A 154 21.48 -25.47 -3.72
CA LYS A 154 21.35 -26.25 -2.48
C LYS A 154 19.97 -26.09 -1.85
N GLU A 155 19.46 -24.86 -1.84
CA GLU A 155 18.19 -24.48 -1.21
C GLU A 155 16.99 -24.97 -2.02
N GLY A 156 17.06 -24.90 -3.35
CA GLY A 156 16.02 -25.35 -4.28
C GLY A 156 16.03 -26.85 -4.59
N LYS A 157 16.92 -27.65 -4.00
CA LYS A 157 17.07 -29.07 -4.34
C LYS A 157 15.80 -29.86 -3.97
N GLY A 158 15.15 -30.43 -4.99
CA GLY A 158 13.93 -31.22 -4.81
C GLY A 158 12.71 -30.41 -4.37
N LEU A 159 12.76 -29.08 -4.52
CA LEU A 159 11.61 -28.20 -4.28
C LEU A 159 10.77 -27.98 -5.53
N THR A 160 11.36 -28.13 -6.73
CA THR A 160 10.64 -28.07 -8.01
C THR A 160 9.49 -29.06 -8.03
N ASP A 161 9.77 -30.31 -7.67
CA ASP A 161 8.79 -31.41 -7.69
C ASP A 161 7.74 -31.30 -6.57
N LYS A 162 7.96 -30.41 -5.60
CA LYS A 162 7.03 -30.11 -4.50
C LYS A 162 6.25 -28.83 -4.72
N THR A 163 6.56 -28.08 -5.77
CA THR A 163 5.92 -26.81 -6.06
C THR A 163 4.71 -27.09 -6.95
N ARG A 164 3.53 -26.83 -6.42
CA ARG A 164 2.27 -26.97 -7.16
C ARG A 164 2.13 -25.88 -8.21
N ASP A 165 1.28 -26.13 -9.19
CA ASP A 165 1.04 -25.22 -10.32
C ASP A 165 0.45 -23.89 -9.86
N ASN A 166 -0.39 -23.90 -8.82
CA ASN A 166 -1.03 -22.70 -8.26
C ASN A 166 -0.25 -22.00 -7.13
N VAL A 167 1.01 -22.37 -6.86
CA VAL A 167 1.82 -21.79 -5.78
C VAL A 167 3.09 -21.16 -6.33
N LEU A 168 3.41 -19.94 -5.90
CA LEU A 168 4.67 -19.27 -6.22
C LEU A 168 5.87 -20.05 -5.65
N PHE A 169 6.87 -20.32 -6.49
CA PHE A 169 8.11 -20.98 -6.14
C PHE A 169 8.90 -20.20 -5.10
N LEU A 170 8.87 -18.86 -5.14
CA LEU A 170 9.49 -18.02 -4.11
C LEU A 170 8.93 -18.32 -2.71
N SER A 171 7.61 -18.53 -2.60
CA SER A 171 6.96 -18.88 -1.35
C SER A 171 7.43 -20.24 -0.82
N ILE A 172 7.64 -21.22 -1.71
CA ILE A 172 8.20 -22.53 -1.36
C ILE A 172 9.66 -22.39 -0.93
N LEU A 173 10.50 -21.68 -1.69
CA LEU A 173 11.91 -21.44 -1.33
C LEU A 173 12.07 -20.81 0.06
N HIS A 174 11.19 -19.87 0.41
CA HIS A 174 11.19 -19.24 1.73
C HIS A 174 10.88 -20.24 2.87
N GLN A 175 9.90 -21.14 2.69
CA GLN A 175 9.55 -22.16 3.70
C GLN A 175 10.72 -23.10 4.04
N PHE A 176 11.64 -23.29 3.10
CA PHE A 176 12.84 -24.11 3.30
C PHE A 176 14.09 -23.29 3.71
N ASN A 177 13.89 -22.09 4.28
CA ASN A 177 14.88 -21.24 4.95
C ASN A 177 16.07 -20.78 4.09
N SER A 178 15.82 -20.41 2.83
CA SER A 178 16.83 -19.71 2.03
C SER A 178 17.00 -18.27 2.52
N LYS A 179 18.23 -17.87 2.90
CA LYS A 179 18.52 -16.52 3.42
C LYS A 179 18.16 -15.43 2.40
N LEU A 180 18.44 -15.66 1.12
CA LEU A 180 18.20 -14.68 0.07
C LEU A 180 16.70 -14.53 -0.20
N THR A 181 15.96 -15.63 -0.22
CA THR A 181 14.49 -15.55 -0.40
C THR A 181 13.78 -15.02 0.83
N GLU A 182 14.34 -15.22 2.03
CA GLU A 182 13.86 -14.59 3.26
C GLU A 182 13.97 -13.06 3.20
N GLU A 183 15.05 -12.51 2.63
CA GLU A 183 15.16 -11.06 2.42
C GLU A 183 14.05 -10.51 1.52
N VAL A 184 13.75 -11.22 0.42
CA VAL A 184 12.69 -10.85 -0.51
C VAL A 184 11.32 -10.99 0.14
N TYR A 185 11.04 -12.13 0.77
CA TYR A 185 9.78 -12.37 1.47
C TYR A 185 9.52 -11.33 2.56
N ASN A 186 10.54 -11.03 3.38
CA ASN A 186 10.45 -10.02 4.42
C ASN A 186 10.21 -8.61 3.85
N TYR A 187 10.72 -8.31 2.66
CA TYR A 187 10.39 -7.05 1.97
C TYR A 187 8.89 -6.96 1.68
N PHE A 188 8.28 -7.98 1.06
CA PHE A 188 6.83 -7.98 0.80
C PHE A 188 5.99 -7.99 2.09
N LYS A 189 6.41 -8.71 3.12
CA LYS A 189 5.76 -8.71 4.44
C LYS A 189 5.78 -7.31 5.10
N LYS A 190 6.83 -6.53 4.84
CA LYS A 190 6.99 -5.15 5.33
C LYS A 190 6.22 -4.11 4.53
N LEU A 191 5.75 -4.41 3.31
CA LEU A 191 4.86 -3.51 2.58
C LEU A 191 3.56 -3.34 3.38
N LYS A 192 3.23 -2.11 3.74
CA LYS A 192 2.00 -1.76 4.45
C LYS A 192 1.04 -1.18 3.44
N ILE A 193 -0.06 -1.88 3.20
CA ILE A 193 -1.08 -1.46 2.24
C ILE A 193 -2.37 -1.21 3.01
N VAL A 194 -2.83 0.03 2.96
CA VAL A 194 -4.03 0.53 3.64
C VAL A 194 -5.12 0.76 2.62
N GLN A 195 -6.20 -0.02 2.72
CA GLN A 195 -7.34 -0.02 1.81
C GLN A 195 -8.63 -0.36 2.58
N GLY A 196 -9.77 0.11 2.08
CA GLY A 196 -11.08 -0.22 2.65
C GLY A 196 -11.30 0.40 4.04
N ASP A 197 -11.98 -0.33 4.93
CA ASP A 197 -12.29 0.16 6.27
C ASP A 197 -11.01 0.28 7.11
N ILE A 198 -10.72 1.51 7.55
CA ILE A 198 -9.53 1.84 8.32
C ILE A 198 -9.51 1.16 9.69
N LYS A 199 -10.66 0.76 10.23
CA LYS A 199 -10.76 0.07 11.53
C LYS A 199 -10.00 -1.24 11.56
N HIS A 200 -9.82 -1.90 10.41
CA HIS A 200 -8.99 -3.11 10.30
C HIS A 200 -7.53 -2.90 10.74
N TYR A 201 -7.06 -1.65 10.78
CA TYR A 201 -5.67 -1.31 11.15
C TYR A 201 -5.51 -0.97 12.64
N LEU A 202 -6.58 -1.02 13.45
CA LEU A 202 -6.50 -0.81 14.90
C LEU A 202 -5.59 -1.84 15.61
N GLY A 203 -5.54 -3.08 15.11
CA GLY A 203 -4.59 -4.08 15.61
C GLY A 203 -3.13 -3.71 15.38
N ASN A 204 -2.82 -2.94 14.32
CA ASN A 204 -1.48 -2.39 14.11
C ASN A 204 -1.19 -1.31 15.15
N LEU A 205 -2.16 -0.45 15.44
CA LEU A 205 -2.02 0.61 16.43
C LEU A 205 -1.73 0.05 17.83
N SER A 206 -2.51 -0.93 18.31
CA SER A 206 -2.27 -1.52 19.63
C SER A 206 -0.91 -2.22 19.70
N ARG A 207 -0.49 -2.93 18.65
CA ARG A 207 0.87 -3.50 18.56
C ARG A 207 1.95 -2.42 18.68
N GLN A 208 1.79 -1.28 18.02
CA GLN A 208 2.75 -0.17 18.09
C GLN A 208 2.73 0.51 19.45
N MET A 209 1.56 0.74 20.05
CA MET A 209 1.44 1.33 21.39
C MET A 209 2.13 0.49 22.47
N ASN A 210 2.18 -0.83 22.30
CA ASN A 210 2.88 -1.73 23.23
C ASN A 210 4.36 -1.98 22.87
N HIS A 211 4.90 -1.32 21.85
CA HIS A 211 6.25 -1.56 21.35
C HIS A 211 7.24 -0.44 21.69
N GLY A 212 8.19 -0.72 22.58
CA GLY A 212 9.32 0.17 22.88
C GLY A 212 8.87 1.58 23.31
N LYS A 213 9.36 2.62 22.62
CA LYS A 213 9.01 4.03 22.90
C LYS A 213 7.89 4.57 22.01
N ASN A 214 7.24 3.71 21.22
CA ASN A 214 6.28 4.17 20.22
C ASN A 214 5.05 4.81 20.88
N ASN A 215 4.63 4.34 22.06
CA ASN A 215 3.59 5.00 22.86
C ASN A 215 3.89 6.49 23.11
N GLU A 216 5.09 6.80 23.62
CA GLU A 216 5.50 8.18 23.89
C GLU A 216 5.53 9.02 22.61
N ILE A 217 6.04 8.45 21.51
CA ILE A 217 6.11 9.14 20.21
C ILE A 217 4.71 9.44 19.67
N ILE A 218 3.81 8.46 19.72
CA ILE A 218 2.41 8.59 19.25
C ILE A 218 1.68 9.64 20.08
N ASN A 219 1.79 9.59 21.40
CA ASN A 219 1.14 10.57 22.26
C ASN A 219 1.72 11.99 22.10
N ASN A 220 3.04 12.12 21.91
CA ASN A 220 3.65 13.40 21.57
C ASN A 220 3.24 13.92 20.19
N LEU A 221 2.99 13.03 19.24
CA LEU A 221 2.46 13.38 17.92
C LEU A 221 1.04 13.92 18.06
N LEU A 222 0.15 13.19 18.73
CA LEU A 222 -1.25 13.57 18.93
C LEU A 222 -1.39 14.93 19.63
N LYS A 223 -0.58 15.22 20.65
CA LYS A 223 -0.56 16.54 21.33
C LYS A 223 -0.14 17.70 20.46
N LYS A 224 0.67 17.44 19.42
CA LYS A 224 1.15 18.48 18.49
C LYS A 224 0.18 18.73 17.35
N ILE A 225 -0.77 17.83 17.16
CA ILE A 225 -1.79 17.93 16.13
C ILE A 225 -3.04 18.50 16.79
N ASP A 226 -3.75 19.36 16.07
CA ASP A 226 -4.95 20.06 16.54
C ASP A 226 -6.17 19.13 16.61
N LEU A 227 -6.05 18.02 17.35
CA LEU A 227 -7.13 17.07 17.63
C LEU A 227 -7.67 17.20 19.07
N GLN A 228 -7.06 18.06 19.88
CA GLN A 228 -7.40 18.28 21.30
C GLN A 228 -7.32 17.02 22.18
N ILE A 229 -6.56 16.01 21.74
CA ILE A 229 -6.33 14.78 22.49
C ILE A 229 -5.08 14.92 23.36
N GLU A 230 -5.24 14.72 24.67
CA GLU A 230 -4.12 14.69 25.62
C GLU A 230 -3.42 13.34 25.66
N CYS A 231 -4.17 12.26 25.47
CA CYS A 231 -3.60 10.91 25.50
C CYS A 231 -4.46 9.94 24.68
N LEU A 232 -3.81 9.02 23.98
CA LEU A 232 -4.40 7.81 23.45
C LEU A 232 -3.92 6.63 24.30
N ARG A 233 -4.86 5.79 24.73
CA ARG A 233 -4.61 4.56 25.47
C ARG A 233 -5.17 3.38 24.70
N CYS A 234 -4.40 2.29 24.71
CA CYS A 234 -4.81 1.00 24.20
C CYS A 234 -4.67 -0.01 25.33
N GLU A 235 -5.79 -0.58 25.76
CA GLU A 235 -5.82 -1.50 26.89
C GLU A 235 -6.36 -2.85 26.40
N GLU A 236 -5.75 -3.93 26.87
CA GLU A 236 -6.22 -5.28 26.55
C GLU A 236 -7.43 -5.58 27.45
N GLU A 237 -8.53 -5.99 26.84
CA GLU A 237 -9.78 -6.26 27.54
C GLU A 237 -10.27 -7.68 27.24
N LYS A 238 -10.87 -8.33 28.23
CA LYS A 238 -11.58 -9.59 27.99
C LYS A 238 -12.85 -9.29 27.22
N LEU A 239 -12.99 -9.88 26.03
CA LEU A 239 -14.22 -9.75 25.26
C LEU A 239 -15.30 -10.62 25.88
N ASP A 240 -16.48 -10.04 26.05
CA ASP A 240 -17.66 -10.81 26.41
C ASP A 240 -18.02 -11.72 25.21
N ILE A 241 -18.04 -13.03 25.45
CA ILE A 241 -18.44 -14.05 24.47
C ILE A 241 -19.81 -13.73 23.89
N ASP A 242 -20.68 -13.07 24.65
CA ASP A 242 -22.01 -12.68 24.18
C ASP A 242 -22.02 -11.57 23.13
N ASN A 243 -20.91 -10.87 22.93
CA ASN A 243 -20.75 -9.88 21.86
C ASN A 243 -20.02 -10.43 20.63
N VAL A 244 -19.56 -11.68 20.67
CA VAL A 244 -18.86 -12.34 19.57
C VAL A 244 -19.88 -12.96 18.59
N PRO A 245 -19.69 -12.83 17.26
CA PRO A 245 -20.51 -13.51 16.26
C PRO A 245 -20.64 -15.02 16.53
N PRO A 246 -21.82 -15.62 16.33
CA PRO A 246 -22.06 -17.03 16.66
C PRO A 246 -21.06 -17.99 16.01
N GLU A 247 -20.55 -17.67 14.82
CA GLU A 247 -19.57 -18.51 14.12
C GLU A 247 -18.24 -18.63 14.88
N LEU A 248 -17.85 -17.60 15.63
CA LEU A 248 -16.60 -17.55 16.38
C LEU A 248 -16.75 -18.05 17.83
N ARG A 249 -17.96 -17.97 18.41
CA ARG A 249 -18.23 -18.49 19.77
C ARG A 249 -17.86 -19.96 19.92
N THR A 250 -18.29 -20.77 18.94
CA THR A 250 -18.03 -22.22 18.91
C THR A 250 -16.54 -22.55 18.88
N PHE A 251 -15.72 -21.68 18.26
CA PHE A 251 -14.26 -21.85 18.23
C PHE A 251 -13.61 -21.52 19.58
N ILE A 252 -14.06 -20.44 20.23
CA ILE A 252 -13.55 -19.96 21.53
C ILE A 252 -13.87 -20.96 22.63
N GLU A 253 -15.12 -21.43 22.70
CA GLU A 253 -15.57 -22.43 23.69
C GLU A 253 -14.80 -23.75 23.55
N LYS A 254 -14.46 -24.15 22.33
CA LYS A 254 -13.78 -25.42 22.05
C LYS A 254 -12.28 -25.42 22.39
N HIS A 255 -11.65 -24.25 22.45
CA HIS A 255 -10.20 -24.13 22.69
C HIS A 255 -9.85 -23.57 24.08
N GLU A 256 -10.83 -23.35 24.97
CA GLU A 256 -10.64 -22.79 26.32
C GLU A 256 -9.67 -21.58 26.36
N THR A 257 -9.74 -20.74 25.32
CA THR A 257 -8.84 -19.58 25.19
C THR A 257 -9.55 -18.34 25.69
N ASP A 258 -8.92 -17.60 26.60
CA ASP A 258 -9.35 -16.23 26.93
C ASP A 258 -9.31 -15.41 25.63
N PHE A 259 -10.49 -14.98 25.15
CA PHE A 259 -10.59 -14.14 23.96
C PHE A 259 -10.40 -12.68 24.39
N THR A 260 -9.21 -12.14 24.16
CA THR A 260 -8.89 -10.74 24.47
C THR A 260 -9.01 -9.86 23.24
N GLY A 261 -9.61 -8.69 23.44
CA GLY A 261 -9.69 -7.60 22.48
C GLY A 261 -8.87 -6.41 22.96
N TRP A 262 -8.92 -5.33 22.19
CA TRP A 262 -8.31 -4.07 22.55
C TRP A 262 -9.40 -3.01 22.66
N SER A 263 -9.42 -2.26 23.75
CA SER A 263 -10.12 -0.98 23.81
C SER A 263 -9.18 0.15 23.43
N TYR A 264 -9.76 1.18 22.83
CA TYR A 264 -9.03 2.35 22.36
C TYR A 264 -9.74 3.57 22.93
N ASN A 265 -9.07 4.28 23.83
CA ASN A 265 -9.64 5.43 24.53
C ASN A 265 -8.78 6.67 24.36
N THR A 266 -9.41 7.81 24.15
CA THR A 266 -8.78 9.13 24.07
C THR A 266 -9.12 9.95 25.32
N THR A 267 -8.12 10.61 25.90
CA THR A 267 -8.27 11.47 27.06
C THR A 267 -8.31 12.94 26.63
N HIS A 268 -9.27 13.68 27.16
CA HIS A 268 -9.52 15.09 26.86
C HIS A 268 -9.56 15.93 28.12
N ASN A 269 -9.20 17.21 28.00
CA ASN A 269 -9.33 18.17 29.10
C ASN A 269 -10.80 18.47 29.40
N LYS A 270 -11.14 18.53 30.69
CA LYS A 270 -12.45 18.95 31.20
C LYS A 270 -12.34 20.35 31.76
N TYR A 271 -13.22 21.24 31.32
CA TYR A 271 -13.18 22.66 31.65
C TYR A 271 -14.32 23.07 32.60
N ASN A 272 -14.08 24.06 33.46
CA ASN A 272 -15.14 24.76 34.22
C ASN A 272 -15.81 25.85 33.36
N GLU A 273 -16.78 26.57 33.93
CA GLU A 273 -17.47 27.68 33.25
C GLU A 273 -16.53 28.84 32.85
N GLN A 274 -15.39 28.98 33.51
CA GLN A 274 -14.37 29.99 33.24
C GLN A 274 -13.37 29.57 32.14
N GLY A 275 -13.43 28.32 31.68
CA GLY A 275 -12.51 27.76 30.69
C GLY A 275 -11.19 27.25 31.28
N ASP A 276 -11.07 27.10 32.59
CA ASP A 276 -9.91 26.48 33.22
C ASP A 276 -10.02 24.96 33.20
N VAL A 277 -8.91 24.27 32.97
CA VAL A 277 -8.84 22.80 33.05
C VAL A 277 -8.98 22.37 34.52
N ILE A 278 -10.05 21.62 34.83
CA ILE A 278 -10.34 21.10 36.17
C ILE A 278 -10.15 19.58 36.29
N GLY A 279 -9.84 18.91 35.18
CA GLY A 279 -9.59 17.48 35.14
C GLY A 279 -9.56 16.97 33.71
N THR A 280 -9.73 15.66 33.55
CA THR A 280 -9.83 15.01 32.24
C THR A 280 -11.05 14.10 32.16
N VAL A 281 -11.44 13.75 30.94
CA VAL A 281 -12.49 12.78 30.63
C VAL A 281 -11.98 11.83 29.55
N ASP A 282 -12.37 10.57 29.65
CA ASP A 282 -12.03 9.55 28.65
C ASP A 282 -13.21 9.32 27.71
N PHE A 283 -12.89 9.23 26.42
CA PHE A 283 -13.79 8.98 25.32
C PHE A 283 -13.40 7.67 24.66
N ASP A 284 -14.41 6.85 24.36
CA ASP A 284 -14.23 5.67 23.52
C ASP A 284 -13.98 6.14 22.08
N LEU A 285 -12.92 5.60 21.47
CA LEU A 285 -12.49 6.02 20.14
C LEU A 285 -13.60 5.80 19.09
N ASP A 286 -14.39 4.73 19.17
CA ASP A 286 -15.41 4.46 18.16
C ASP A 286 -16.73 5.18 18.45
N LEU A 287 -17.13 5.30 19.72
CA LEU A 287 -18.42 5.86 20.10
C LEU A 287 -18.43 7.37 20.19
N ASN A 288 -17.31 7.99 20.58
CA ASN A 288 -17.29 9.41 20.96
C ASN A 288 -16.51 10.30 19.98
N GLU A 289 -15.46 9.79 19.33
CA GLU A 289 -14.64 10.61 18.44
C GLU A 289 -15.30 10.88 17.09
N SER A 290 -14.82 11.94 16.42
CA SER A 290 -15.20 12.22 15.03
C SER A 290 -14.58 11.21 14.06
N ASP A 291 -15.19 11.01 12.90
CA ASP A 291 -14.66 10.09 11.88
C ASP A 291 -13.27 10.51 11.38
N GLY A 292 -12.99 11.81 11.30
CA GLY A 292 -11.66 12.30 10.92
C GLY A 292 -10.60 12.01 11.98
N THR A 293 -10.95 12.12 13.26
CA THR A 293 -10.08 11.73 14.37
C THR A 293 -9.80 10.22 14.34
N LYS A 294 -10.87 9.40 14.18
CA LYS A 294 -10.76 7.94 14.06
C LYS A 294 -9.86 7.54 12.91
N GLN A 295 -10.06 8.14 11.73
CA GLN A 295 -9.26 7.88 10.55
C GLN A 295 -7.78 8.18 10.81
N PHE A 296 -7.48 9.34 11.39
CA PHE A 296 -6.11 9.72 11.68
C PHE A 296 -5.46 8.74 12.66
N ILE A 297 -6.13 8.42 13.76
CA ILE A 297 -5.63 7.49 14.78
C ILE A 297 -5.41 6.08 14.21
N CYS A 298 -6.33 5.57 13.41
CA CYS A 298 -6.18 4.26 12.77
C CYS A 298 -4.99 4.23 11.79
N LEU A 299 -4.70 5.34 11.10
CA LEU A 299 -3.53 5.47 10.22
C LEU A 299 -2.19 5.54 10.97
N ILE A 300 -2.17 5.97 12.24
CA ILE A 300 -0.94 6.03 13.05
C ILE A 300 -0.29 4.64 13.17
N GLY A 301 -1.08 3.57 13.32
CA GLY A 301 -0.55 2.21 13.43
C GLY A 301 0.33 1.81 12.23
N PRO A 302 -0.23 1.75 11.00
CA PRO A 302 0.54 1.51 9.78
C PRO A 302 1.68 2.51 9.54
N PHE A 303 1.48 3.77 9.88
CA PHE A 303 2.50 4.82 9.77
C PHE A 303 3.73 4.52 10.66
N MET A 304 3.50 4.28 11.95
CA MET A 304 4.57 3.97 12.91
C MET A 304 5.25 2.65 12.60
N ASP A 305 4.51 1.66 12.12
CA ASP A 305 5.05 0.39 11.67
C ASP A 305 5.98 0.57 10.46
N THR A 306 5.63 1.47 9.54
CA THR A 306 6.46 1.81 8.37
C THR A 306 7.76 2.50 8.78
N ILE A 307 7.69 3.46 9.70
CA ILE A 307 8.87 4.14 10.25
C ILE A 307 9.77 3.14 10.96
N SER A 308 9.22 2.33 11.87
CA SER A 308 9.99 1.40 12.69
C SER A 308 10.70 0.33 11.86
N ASN A 309 10.14 -0.02 10.69
CA ASN A 309 10.68 -1.07 9.83
C ASN A 309 11.40 -0.57 8.57
N GLU A 310 11.54 0.76 8.41
CA GLU A 310 12.17 1.38 7.22
C GLU A 310 11.51 0.89 5.91
N GLY A 311 10.17 0.94 5.87
CA GLY A 311 9.34 0.27 4.86
C GLY A 311 8.67 1.18 3.82
N VAL A 312 7.68 0.64 3.12
CA VAL A 312 6.82 1.38 2.19
C VAL A 312 5.40 1.36 2.74
N LEU A 313 4.81 2.55 2.90
CA LEU A 313 3.39 2.73 3.18
C LEU A 313 2.67 3.04 1.87
N ILE A 314 1.63 2.27 1.59
CA ILE A 314 0.76 2.42 0.42
C ILE A 314 -0.65 2.67 0.94
N VAL A 315 -1.30 3.76 0.55
CA VAL A 315 -2.64 4.12 1.05
C VAL A 315 -3.56 4.44 -0.11
N ASP A 316 -4.69 3.76 -0.21
CA ASP A 316 -5.78 4.16 -1.12
C ASP A 316 -6.60 5.26 -0.42
N GLU A 317 -6.85 6.37 -1.11
CA GLU A 317 -7.60 7.54 -0.65
C GLU A 317 -7.08 8.10 0.68
N LEU A 318 -5.81 8.52 0.71
CA LEU A 318 -5.15 9.00 1.93
C LEU A 318 -5.90 10.17 2.59
N GLU A 319 -6.59 11.00 1.82
CA GLU A 319 -7.37 12.13 2.33
C GLU A 319 -8.71 11.75 2.93
N ASN A 320 -9.18 10.50 2.80
CA ASN A 320 -10.53 10.14 3.20
C ASN A 320 -10.76 10.52 4.67
N SER A 321 -11.73 11.39 4.93
CA SER A 321 -12.03 11.99 6.24
C SER A 321 -10.90 12.77 6.94
N LEU A 322 -9.77 13.05 6.29
CA LEU A 322 -8.68 13.87 6.84
C LEU A 322 -8.69 15.30 6.32
N HIS A 323 -8.41 16.26 7.21
CA HIS A 323 -8.18 17.63 6.80
C HIS A 323 -6.91 17.74 5.92
N PRO A 324 -6.90 18.53 4.82
CA PRO A 324 -5.76 18.60 3.90
C PRO A 324 -4.41 18.92 4.55
N LEU A 325 -4.41 19.77 5.60
CA LEU A 325 -3.18 20.11 6.34
C LEU A 325 -2.56 18.90 7.08
N LEU A 326 -3.38 17.94 7.53
CA LEU A 326 -2.90 16.70 8.15
C LEU A 326 -2.24 15.81 7.09
N VAL A 327 -2.84 15.73 5.90
CA VAL A 327 -2.26 14.97 4.78
C VAL A 327 -0.93 15.60 4.35
N GLU A 328 -0.85 16.94 4.23
CA GLU A 328 0.41 17.63 3.98
C GLU A 328 1.48 17.35 5.04
N PHE A 329 1.07 17.30 6.31
CA PHE A 329 1.98 16.99 7.41
C PHE A 329 2.53 15.57 7.29
N ILE A 330 1.69 14.57 6.97
CA ILE A 330 2.11 13.19 6.70
C ILE A 330 3.11 13.15 5.54
N ILE A 331 2.79 13.80 4.41
CA ILE A 331 3.69 13.86 3.24
C ILE A 331 5.05 14.45 3.62
N LYS A 332 5.05 15.55 4.39
CA LYS A 332 6.29 16.20 4.85
C LYS A 332 7.09 15.28 5.78
N LEU A 333 6.45 14.53 6.68
CA LEU A 333 7.15 13.57 7.54
C LEU A 333 7.88 12.50 6.72
N PHE A 334 7.24 11.91 5.71
CA PHE A 334 7.88 10.96 4.81
C PHE A 334 9.04 11.57 4.00
N SER A 335 8.98 12.86 3.69
CA SER A 335 10.08 13.55 3.01
C SER A 335 11.34 13.73 3.87
N LEU A 336 11.21 13.69 5.20
CA LEU A 336 12.34 13.91 6.12
C LEU A 336 13.21 12.65 6.30
N ASP A 337 12.61 11.48 6.30
CA ASP A 337 13.31 10.21 6.43
C ASP A 337 13.80 9.73 5.05
N LYS A 338 14.98 9.10 4.99
CA LYS A 338 15.61 8.67 3.73
C LYS A 338 15.30 7.23 3.36
N LYS A 339 14.69 6.46 4.25
CA LYS A 339 14.56 5.00 4.15
C LYS A 339 13.12 4.52 4.01
N ILE A 340 12.14 5.39 4.28
CA ILE A 340 10.71 5.09 4.07
C ILE A 340 10.18 5.66 2.76
N GLN A 341 9.09 5.07 2.26
CA GLN A 341 8.35 5.57 1.10
C GLN A 341 6.85 5.65 1.36
N LEU A 342 6.21 6.64 0.74
CA LEU A 342 4.76 6.81 0.73
C LEU A 342 4.21 6.78 -0.69
N ILE A 343 3.38 5.80 -1.00
CA ILE A 343 2.61 5.76 -2.26
C ILE A 343 1.15 5.93 -1.88
N PHE A 344 0.43 6.83 -2.54
CA PHE A 344 -0.99 6.96 -2.22
C PHE A 344 -1.82 7.45 -3.40
N THR A 345 -3.12 7.18 -3.33
CA THR A 345 -4.09 7.73 -4.26
C THR A 345 -4.85 8.87 -3.59
N THR A 346 -5.29 9.83 -4.39
CA THR A 346 -6.08 10.96 -3.90
C THR A 346 -6.91 11.61 -5.00
N HIS A 347 -8.03 12.21 -4.59
CA HIS A 347 -8.85 13.12 -5.37
C HIS A 347 -8.65 14.59 -4.95
N ASN A 348 -7.90 14.84 -3.88
CA ASN A 348 -7.73 16.17 -3.32
C ASN A 348 -6.76 17.02 -4.14
N THR A 349 -7.31 17.87 -5.00
CA THR A 349 -6.54 18.74 -5.89
C THR A 349 -5.70 19.78 -5.15
N LYS A 350 -5.99 20.07 -3.86
CA LYS A 350 -5.19 21.01 -3.06
C LYS A 350 -3.78 20.50 -2.78
N LEU A 351 -3.59 19.17 -2.79
CA LEU A 351 -2.28 18.55 -2.65
C LEU A 351 -1.45 18.66 -3.94
N LEU A 352 -2.07 19.01 -5.05
CA LEU A 352 -1.48 19.04 -6.39
C LEU A 352 -0.65 20.33 -6.55
N SER A 353 0.52 20.34 -5.92
CA SER A 353 1.34 21.53 -5.69
C SER A 353 2.83 21.27 -5.89
N SER A 354 3.50 22.16 -6.62
CA SER A 354 4.96 22.16 -6.79
C SER A 354 5.74 22.42 -5.50
N LYS A 355 5.06 22.81 -4.41
CA LYS A 355 5.67 22.93 -3.07
C LYS A 355 5.75 21.61 -2.33
N LEU A 356 4.91 20.64 -2.70
CA LEU A 356 4.82 19.33 -2.04
C LEU A 356 5.48 18.24 -2.88
N PHE A 357 5.29 18.29 -4.20
CA PHE A 357 5.71 17.23 -5.10
C PHE A 357 6.48 17.75 -6.31
N ARG A 358 7.47 16.96 -6.70
CA ARG A 358 8.09 17.03 -8.02
C ARG A 358 7.15 16.45 -9.08
N ARG A 359 7.38 16.76 -10.34
CA ARG A 359 6.54 16.26 -11.44
C ARG A 359 6.59 14.74 -11.59
N ASP A 360 7.77 14.15 -11.38
CA ASP A 360 7.99 12.70 -11.41
C ASP A 360 7.34 11.95 -10.23
N GLN A 361 6.85 12.67 -9.21
CA GLN A 361 6.08 12.10 -8.11
C GLN A 361 4.57 12.11 -8.35
N ILE A 362 4.09 12.89 -9.33
CA ILE A 362 2.66 13.05 -9.61
C ILE A 362 2.31 12.15 -10.79
N TRP A 363 1.30 11.31 -10.58
CA TRP A 363 0.77 10.38 -11.56
C TRP A 363 -0.72 10.61 -11.75
N PHE A 364 -1.21 10.34 -12.94
CA PHE A 364 -2.61 10.46 -13.32
C PHE A 364 -3.11 9.13 -13.86
N THR A 365 -4.33 8.78 -13.46
CA THR A 365 -5.06 7.63 -14.02
C THR A 365 -6.28 8.11 -14.77
N GLU A 366 -6.50 7.55 -15.95
CA GLU A 366 -7.69 7.79 -16.77
C GLU A 366 -8.13 6.48 -17.40
N LYS A 367 -9.43 6.36 -17.73
CA LYS A 367 -9.92 5.24 -18.52
C LYS A 367 -10.11 5.66 -19.96
N ASN A 368 -9.67 4.82 -20.90
CA ASN A 368 -10.01 4.97 -22.30
C ASN A 368 -11.47 4.53 -22.56
N GLN A 369 -11.90 4.62 -23.83
CA GLN A 369 -13.26 4.22 -24.24
C GLN A 369 -13.57 2.73 -24.03
N GLN A 370 -12.55 1.87 -23.93
CA GLN A 370 -12.70 0.44 -23.62
C GLN A 370 -12.76 0.17 -22.11
N GLY A 371 -12.71 1.21 -21.27
CA GLY A 371 -12.66 1.08 -19.82
C GLY A 371 -11.29 0.69 -19.27
N ALA A 372 -10.25 0.66 -20.12
CA ALA A 372 -8.89 0.33 -19.72
C ALA A 372 -8.19 1.55 -19.11
N THR A 373 -7.58 1.34 -17.95
CA THR A 373 -6.82 2.35 -17.20
C THR A 373 -5.46 2.58 -17.84
N SER A 374 -5.12 3.84 -18.10
CA SER A 374 -3.77 4.32 -18.33
C SER A 374 -3.21 5.00 -17.09
N LEU A 375 -1.91 4.88 -16.85
CA LEU A 375 -1.16 5.56 -15.80
C LEU A 375 -0.07 6.43 -16.45
N GLN A 376 -0.07 7.73 -16.19
CA GLN A 376 0.87 8.68 -16.80
C GLN A 376 1.46 9.64 -15.77
N SER A 377 2.76 9.96 -15.86
CA SER A 377 3.40 10.91 -14.96
C SER A 377 3.19 12.35 -15.41
N LEU A 378 3.06 13.30 -14.47
CA LEU A 378 3.13 14.74 -14.78
C LEU A 378 4.46 15.11 -15.45
N TYR A 379 5.53 14.35 -15.19
CA TYR A 379 6.84 14.54 -15.83
C TYR A 379 6.78 14.42 -17.36
N ASP A 380 5.86 13.62 -17.89
CA ASP A 380 5.71 13.38 -19.33
C ASP A 380 5.00 14.55 -20.04
N PHE A 381 4.41 15.48 -19.28
CA PHE A 381 3.73 16.65 -19.82
C PHE A 381 4.68 17.85 -19.95
N SER A 382 4.45 18.66 -20.98
CA SER A 382 5.14 19.94 -21.18
C SER A 382 4.60 21.02 -20.23
N VAL A 383 5.05 21.00 -18.97
CA VAL A 383 4.60 21.92 -17.92
C VAL A 383 5.57 23.10 -17.76
N ARG A 384 5.08 24.34 -17.74
CA ARG A 384 5.90 25.53 -17.48
C ARG A 384 6.40 25.55 -16.04
N LYS A 385 7.55 26.18 -15.77
CA LYS A 385 8.14 26.20 -14.40
C LYS A 385 7.27 26.90 -13.37
N ASP A 386 6.52 27.92 -13.79
CA ASP A 386 5.63 28.74 -12.98
C ASP A 386 4.16 28.24 -13.00
N ALA A 387 3.89 27.10 -13.63
CA ALA A 387 2.55 26.57 -13.75
C ALA A 387 1.99 26.17 -12.37
N SER A 388 0.73 26.53 -12.14
CA SER A 388 -0.04 25.97 -11.03
C SER A 388 -0.55 24.60 -11.46
N TYR A 389 0.02 23.54 -10.89
CA TYR A 389 -0.37 22.19 -11.24
C TYR A 389 -1.87 21.96 -10.99
N GLU A 390 -2.41 22.41 -9.85
CA GLU A 390 -3.85 22.33 -9.54
C GLU A 390 -4.73 22.99 -10.62
N LYS A 391 -4.44 24.24 -11.00
CA LYS A 391 -5.24 24.96 -12.00
C LYS A 391 -5.21 24.28 -13.36
N ASP A 392 -4.04 23.80 -13.76
CA ASP A 392 -3.85 23.12 -15.04
C ASP A 392 -4.57 21.75 -15.06
N TYR A 393 -4.57 21.03 -13.94
CA TYR A 393 -5.35 19.80 -13.76
C TYR A 393 -6.85 20.06 -13.86
N LEU A 394 -7.37 21.05 -13.12
CA LEU A 394 -8.79 21.42 -13.15
C LEU A 394 -9.27 21.93 -14.51
N ALA A 395 -8.35 22.47 -15.32
CA ALA A 395 -8.61 22.85 -16.71
C ALA A 395 -8.53 21.66 -17.69
N GLY A 396 -8.30 20.44 -17.21
CA GLY A 396 -8.25 19.22 -18.01
C GLY A 396 -6.94 18.99 -18.78
N LYS A 397 -5.87 19.77 -18.51
CA LYS A 397 -4.62 19.68 -19.29
C LYS A 397 -3.89 18.35 -19.13
N TYR A 398 -4.13 17.65 -18.03
CA TYR A 398 -3.50 16.37 -17.70
C TYR A 398 -4.46 15.19 -17.85
N GLY A 399 -5.64 15.41 -18.45
CA GLY A 399 -6.72 14.42 -18.46
C GLY A 399 -7.20 14.12 -17.05
N ALA A 400 -7.66 12.87 -16.85
CA ALA A 400 -7.99 12.32 -15.54
C ALA A 400 -9.03 13.11 -14.70
N ILE A 401 -9.82 13.99 -15.31
CA ILE A 401 -10.93 14.71 -14.68
C ILE A 401 -12.29 14.10 -15.08
N PRO A 402 -13.33 14.18 -14.22
CA PRO A 402 -14.66 13.71 -14.60
C PRO A 402 -15.25 14.54 -15.74
N TYR A 403 -15.83 13.87 -16.73
CA TYR A 403 -16.72 14.51 -17.71
C TYR A 403 -18.14 14.47 -17.18
N LEU A 404 -18.72 15.63 -16.91
CA LEU A 404 -20.10 15.78 -16.45
C LEU A 404 -20.92 16.32 -17.61
N GLU A 405 -21.85 15.53 -18.14
CA GLU A 405 -22.85 16.01 -19.09
C GLU A 405 -23.89 16.86 -18.37
N ASP A 406 -24.41 17.89 -19.04
CA ASP A 406 -25.51 18.70 -18.51
C ASP A 406 -26.79 17.86 -18.53
N ILE A 407 -27.24 17.48 -17.34
CA ILE A 407 -28.43 16.65 -17.13
C ILE A 407 -29.69 17.50 -16.88
N SER A 408 -29.63 18.83 -17.03
CA SER A 408 -30.79 19.71 -16.79
C SER A 408 -32.01 19.36 -17.65
N GLU A 409 -31.81 18.86 -18.87
CA GLU A 409 -32.90 18.36 -19.73
C GLU A 409 -33.51 17.05 -19.22
N SER A 410 -32.73 16.20 -18.55
CA SER A 410 -33.17 14.91 -18.02
C SER A 410 -34.09 15.01 -16.79
N PHE A 411 -34.18 16.18 -16.16
CA PHE A 411 -35.03 16.43 -14.97
C PHE A 411 -36.26 17.30 -15.26
N ASN A 412 -36.45 17.77 -16.49
CA ASN A 412 -37.60 18.58 -16.90
C ASN A 412 -38.71 17.76 -17.60
N GLY A 413 -38.73 16.44 -17.41
CA GLY A 413 -39.66 15.48 -18.03
C GLY A 413 -40.82 15.06 -17.14
#